data_AF-R1GS83-F1
#
_entry.id   AF-R1GS83-F1
#
_cell.length_a   1.000
_cell.length_b   1.000
_cell.length_c   1.000
_cell.angle_alpha   90.00
_cell.angle_beta   90.00
_cell.angle_gamma   90.00
#
_symmetry.space_group_name_H-M   'P 1'
#
loop_
_entity.id
_entity.type
_entity.pdbx_description
1 polymer ?
#
loop_
_entity_poly.entity_id
_entity_poly.type
_entity_poly.pdbx_seq_one_letter_code
_entity_poly.pdbx_strand_id
1 'polypeptide(L)'
;MSHVWCDGLGNPSANALPKCQILRLNRCLRSMPRDMESGELRFGPLSVDWTRQNFSLHPERSPPLFWMDTLCIPVQPQHAALRTRAINQMASIYAAAVQVLVLDAELAQCATAGAPAAQLLARIVCSAWMGRSWTLQEGVLARECVFQFADAALDPVHAWCLGGARYSRARPSASATPIAFPRADDAAETAVYVALYNAFWDALHQDWKSSYRRDPPPRNWRSGLGGSKATGRDYHRNS
;
A
#
# COMPACT_ATOMS: atom_id res chain seq x y z
N MET A 1 -7.25 -4.28 5.56
CA MET A 1 -7.73 -4.41 4.16
C MET A 1 -8.71 -3.29 3.89
N SER A 2 -8.74 -2.83 2.65
CA SER A 2 -9.64 -1.79 2.19
C SER A 2 -10.48 -2.40 1.08
N HIS A 3 -11.76 -2.65 1.40
CA HIS A 3 -12.67 -3.33 0.48
C HIS A 3 -13.74 -2.35 0.01
N VAL A 4 -14.11 -2.48 -1.26
CA VAL A 4 -15.24 -1.80 -1.86
C VAL A 4 -16.54 -2.48 -1.44
N TRP A 5 -17.26 -1.90 -0.48
CA TRP A 5 -18.57 -2.41 -0.05
C TRP A 5 -19.64 -2.40 -1.16
N CYS A 6 -19.41 -1.71 -2.28
CA CYS A 6 -20.39 -1.69 -3.37
C CYS A 6 -20.43 -2.97 -4.20
N ASP A 7 -19.42 -3.85 -4.11
CA ASP A 7 -19.42 -5.14 -4.82
C ASP A 7 -20.07 -6.28 -4.01
N GLY A 8 -20.68 -5.97 -2.86
CA GLY A 8 -21.49 -6.93 -2.09
C GLY A 8 -20.70 -8.02 -1.34
N LEU A 9 -19.40 -7.81 -1.09
CA LEU A 9 -18.53 -8.81 -0.45
C LEU A 9 -18.53 -8.77 1.09
N GLY A 10 -19.24 -7.82 1.69
CA GLY A 10 -19.46 -7.73 3.14
C GLY A 10 -20.71 -8.48 3.61
N ASN A 11 -21.00 -8.40 4.91
CA ASN A 11 -22.20 -8.97 5.50
C ASN A 11 -22.86 -7.96 6.45
N PRO A 12 -24.02 -7.38 6.07
CA PRO A 12 -24.68 -6.36 6.89
C PRO A 12 -25.41 -6.94 8.09
N SER A 13 -25.68 -8.25 8.09
CA SER A 13 -26.54 -8.91 9.10
C SER A 13 -25.73 -9.67 10.15
N ALA A 14 -24.47 -10.01 9.89
CA ALA A 14 -23.60 -10.67 10.83
C ALA A 14 -22.13 -10.31 10.62
N ASN A 15 -21.34 -10.36 11.70
CA ASN A 15 -19.88 -10.24 11.66
C ASN A 15 -19.21 -11.51 11.13
N ALA A 16 -19.59 -11.94 9.93
CA ALA A 16 -19.16 -13.19 9.32
C ALA A 16 -19.10 -13.05 7.80
N LEU A 17 -18.19 -13.79 7.17
CA LEU A 17 -18.09 -13.87 5.71
C LEU A 17 -18.31 -15.30 5.24
N PRO A 18 -18.84 -15.50 4.02
CA PRO A 18 -18.88 -16.82 3.41
C PRO A 18 -17.49 -17.44 3.33
N LYS A 19 -17.39 -18.76 3.56
CA LYS A 19 -16.12 -19.49 3.55
C LYS A 19 -15.33 -19.28 2.25
N CYS A 20 -16.00 -19.20 1.11
CA CYS A 20 -15.36 -18.93 -0.18
C CYS A 20 -14.64 -17.57 -0.20
N GLN A 21 -15.21 -16.54 0.42
CA GLN A 21 -14.59 -15.22 0.51
C GLN A 21 -13.37 -15.25 1.42
N ILE A 22 -13.45 -15.91 2.58
CA ILE A 22 -12.29 -16.09 3.46
C ILE A 22 -11.15 -16.83 2.76
N LEU A 23 -11.47 -17.88 1.99
CA LEU A 23 -10.46 -18.63 1.23
C LEU A 23 -9.83 -17.78 0.11
N ARG A 24 -10.62 -16.96 -0.58
CA ARG A 24 -10.14 -15.99 -1.58
C ARG A 24 -9.22 -14.96 -0.94
N LEU A 25 -9.64 -14.35 0.18
CA LEU A 25 -8.84 -13.38 0.93
C LEU A 25 -7.51 -13.98 1.38
N ASN A 26 -7.53 -15.19 1.95
CA ASN A 26 -6.29 -15.88 2.36
C ASN A 26 -5.35 -16.14 1.16
N ARG A 27 -5.88 -16.41 -0.04
CA ARG A 27 -5.06 -16.55 -1.25
C ARG A 27 -4.41 -15.21 -1.62
N CYS A 28 -5.19 -14.13 -1.67
CA CYS A 28 -4.71 -12.79 -1.99
C CYS A 28 -3.65 -12.30 -0.98
N LEU A 29 -3.91 -12.48 0.32
CA LEU A 29 -2.98 -12.10 1.38
C LEU A 29 -1.65 -12.87 1.30
N ARG A 30 -1.68 -14.14 0.90
CA ARG A 30 -0.47 -14.95 0.69
C ARG A 30 0.32 -14.57 -0.56
N SER A 31 -0.33 -13.90 -1.53
CA SER A 31 0.32 -13.41 -2.76
C SER A 31 0.76 -11.95 -2.68
N MET A 32 0.57 -11.27 -1.55
CA MET A 32 1.01 -9.88 -1.40
C MET A 32 2.54 -9.78 -1.50
N PRO A 33 3.05 -8.67 -2.06
CA PRO A 33 4.47 -8.38 -2.00
C PRO A 33 4.91 -8.24 -0.54
N ARG A 34 6.19 -8.53 -0.28
CA ARG A 34 6.78 -8.20 1.02
C ARG A 34 6.71 -6.71 1.22
N ASP A 35 6.45 -6.32 2.46
CA ASP A 35 6.50 -4.94 2.87
C ASP A 35 7.91 -4.37 2.69
N MET A 36 7.97 -3.20 2.07
CA MET A 36 9.18 -2.52 1.66
C MET A 36 9.64 -1.50 2.71
N GLU A 37 8.76 -1.07 3.61
CA GLU A 37 9.07 0.00 4.58
C GLU A 37 9.24 -0.43 6.04
N SER A 38 8.80 -1.62 6.45
CA SER A 38 8.96 -2.05 7.85
C SER A 38 10.42 -2.20 8.27
N GLY A 39 11.32 -2.38 7.30
CA GLY A 39 12.70 -2.77 7.58
C GLY A 39 12.78 -4.14 8.24
N GLU A 40 11.75 -4.99 8.09
CA GLU A 40 11.73 -6.34 8.64
C GLU A 40 12.88 -7.16 8.01
N LEU A 41 13.89 -7.47 8.82
CA LEU A 41 14.98 -8.34 8.40
C LEU A 41 14.67 -9.78 8.77
N ARG A 42 14.78 -10.68 7.79
CA ARG A 42 14.60 -12.11 8.00
C ARG A 42 15.94 -12.84 8.00
N PHE A 43 16.23 -13.54 9.09
CA PHE A 43 17.39 -14.41 9.26
C PHE A 43 16.90 -15.83 9.54
N GLY A 44 16.70 -16.63 8.47
CA GLY A 44 16.10 -17.95 8.59
C GLY A 44 14.67 -17.85 9.18
N PRO A 45 14.35 -18.57 10.28
CA PRO A 45 13.03 -18.49 10.91
C PRO A 45 12.83 -17.22 11.76
N LEU A 46 13.84 -16.37 11.92
CA LEU A 46 13.72 -15.15 12.72
C LEU A 46 13.33 -13.95 11.85
N SER A 47 12.27 -13.27 12.24
CA SER A 47 11.84 -11.98 11.73
C SER A 47 12.11 -10.89 12.76
N VAL A 48 12.80 -9.83 12.34
CA VAL A 48 13.14 -8.69 13.19
C VAL A 48 12.56 -7.43 12.59
N ASP A 49 11.54 -6.87 13.24
CA ASP A 49 11.01 -5.54 12.95
C ASP A 49 11.54 -4.56 14.00
N TRP A 50 12.62 -3.86 13.63
CA TRP A 50 13.26 -2.87 14.49
C TRP A 50 12.34 -1.68 14.77
N THR A 51 11.47 -1.31 13.83
CA THR A 51 10.58 -0.15 13.98
C THR A 51 9.51 -0.39 15.03
N ARG A 52 9.06 -1.63 15.17
CA ARG A 52 8.06 -2.05 16.15
C ARG A 52 8.65 -2.77 17.36
N GLN A 53 9.98 -2.87 17.44
CA GLN A 53 10.71 -3.64 18.45
C GLN A 53 10.15 -5.07 18.59
N ASN A 54 9.73 -5.67 17.47
CA ASN A 54 9.12 -6.98 17.44
C ASN A 54 10.12 -8.01 16.91
N PHE A 55 10.34 -9.07 17.69
CA PHE A 55 11.20 -10.19 17.34
C PHE A 55 10.32 -11.44 17.31
N SER A 56 10.04 -11.92 16.11
CA SER A 56 9.13 -13.05 15.91
C SER A 56 9.89 -14.20 15.27
N LEU A 57 9.93 -15.35 15.95
CA LEU A 57 10.28 -16.61 15.30
C LEU A 57 9.09 -16.99 14.41
N HIS A 58 9.17 -16.67 13.13
CA HIS A 58 8.13 -16.99 12.16
C HIS A 58 8.13 -18.52 11.95
N PRO A 59 7.09 -19.25 12.39
CA PRO A 59 6.84 -20.52 11.75
C PRO A 59 6.41 -20.17 10.32
N GLU A 60 7.00 -20.83 9.33
CA GLU A 60 6.73 -20.77 7.89
C GLU A 60 5.23 -20.97 7.49
N ARG A 61 4.28 -20.95 8.44
CA ARG A 61 2.90 -21.39 8.27
C ARG A 61 1.83 -20.59 9.03
N SER A 62 2.14 -19.51 9.75
CA SER A 62 1.06 -18.70 10.34
C SER A 62 0.22 -18.04 9.24
N PRO A 63 -1.13 -18.15 9.28
CA PRO A 63 -1.97 -17.43 8.35
C PRO A 63 -1.76 -15.92 8.51
N PRO A 64 -1.79 -15.14 7.41
CA PRO A 64 -1.62 -13.70 7.49
C PRO A 64 -2.72 -13.11 8.38
N LEU A 65 -2.32 -12.32 9.38
CA LEU A 65 -3.25 -11.56 10.20
C LEU A 65 -3.80 -10.40 9.36
N PHE A 66 -5.11 -10.18 9.41
CA PHE A 66 -5.73 -9.08 8.70
C PHE A 66 -6.88 -8.49 9.51
N TRP A 67 -7.15 -7.22 9.25
CA TRP A 67 -8.31 -6.50 9.76
C TRP A 67 -9.28 -6.19 8.62
N MET A 68 -10.57 -6.39 8.90
CA MET A 68 -11.68 -6.04 8.02
C MET A 68 -12.85 -5.56 8.87
N ASP A 69 -13.39 -4.41 8.53
CA ASP A 69 -14.55 -3.79 9.18
C ASP A 69 -15.75 -4.75 9.34
N THR A 70 -16.11 -5.52 8.30
CA THR A 70 -17.18 -6.53 8.37
C THR A 70 -17.01 -7.50 9.54
N LEU A 71 -15.77 -7.91 9.83
CA LEU A 71 -15.46 -8.87 10.89
C LEU A 71 -15.24 -8.18 12.24
N CYS A 72 -14.74 -6.95 12.24
CA CYS A 72 -14.23 -6.28 13.43
C CYS A 72 -15.16 -5.19 14.00
N ILE A 73 -16.19 -4.76 13.26
CA ILE A 73 -17.14 -3.71 13.71
C ILE A 73 -18.51 -4.35 13.97
N PRO A 74 -19.00 -4.39 15.22
CA PRO A 74 -20.20 -5.15 15.56
C PRO A 74 -21.46 -4.59 14.86
N VAL A 75 -22.23 -5.44 14.19
CA VAL A 75 -23.43 -5.02 13.41
C VAL A 75 -24.73 -5.01 14.22
N GLN A 76 -24.77 -5.71 15.35
CA GLN A 76 -26.01 -5.89 16.12
C GLN A 76 -26.39 -4.62 16.93
N PRO A 77 -27.68 -4.24 17.03
CA PRO A 77 -28.11 -2.99 17.66
C PRO A 77 -27.64 -2.81 19.11
N GLN A 78 -27.59 -3.90 19.89
CA GLN A 78 -27.13 -3.88 21.29
C GLN A 78 -25.67 -3.42 21.47
N HIS A 79 -24.88 -3.43 20.39
CA HIS A 79 -23.48 -3.03 20.40
C HIS A 79 -23.24 -1.67 19.73
N ALA A 80 -24.28 -0.83 19.60
CA ALA A 80 -24.19 0.49 18.96
C ALA A 80 -23.05 1.36 19.52
N ALA A 81 -22.87 1.38 20.85
CA ALA A 81 -21.78 2.14 21.47
C ALA A 81 -20.38 1.64 21.06
N LEU A 82 -20.20 0.31 20.96
CA LEU A 82 -18.95 -0.30 20.51
C LEU A 82 -18.72 -0.04 19.01
N ARG A 83 -19.78 -0.11 18.21
CA ARG A 83 -19.73 0.23 16.77
C ARG A 83 -19.23 1.66 16.58
N THR A 84 -19.81 2.63 17.29
CA THR A 84 -19.38 4.04 17.20
C THR A 84 -17.92 4.21 17.58
N ARG A 85 -17.47 3.55 18.67
CA ARG A 85 -16.04 3.59 19.06
C ARG A 85 -15.13 2.99 18.00
N ALA A 86 -15.49 1.84 17.43
CA ALA A 86 -14.70 1.18 16.40
C ALA A 86 -14.62 2.03 15.11
N ILE A 87 -15.74 2.63 14.69
CA ILE A 87 -15.80 3.56 13.54
C ILE A 87 -14.88 4.76 13.78
N ASN A 88 -14.94 5.35 14.97
CA ASN A 88 -14.08 6.50 15.32
C ASN A 88 -12.58 6.14 15.39
N GLN A 89 -12.23 4.85 15.46
CA GLN A 89 -10.85 4.35 15.46
C GLN A 89 -10.38 3.87 14.08
N MET A 90 -11.24 3.85 13.05
CA MET A 90 -10.86 3.31 11.74
C MET A 90 -9.62 4.01 11.16
N ALA A 91 -9.54 5.33 11.26
CA ALA A 91 -8.39 6.09 10.79
C ALA A 91 -7.07 5.64 11.45
N SER A 92 -7.06 5.36 12.76
CA SER A 92 -5.84 4.89 13.43
C SER A 92 -5.51 3.45 13.10
N ILE A 93 -6.52 2.60 12.86
CA ILE A 93 -6.33 1.22 12.41
C ILE A 93 -5.66 1.19 11.03
N TYR A 94 -6.15 1.99 10.08
CA TYR A 94 -5.53 2.09 8.75
C TYR A 94 -4.13 2.70 8.82
N ALA A 95 -3.92 3.74 9.63
CA ALA A 95 -2.60 4.33 9.83
C ALA A 95 -1.57 3.35 10.45
N ALA A 96 -2.02 2.41 11.28
CA ALA A 96 -1.17 1.40 11.89
C ALA A 96 -0.94 0.16 10.99
N ALA A 97 -1.71 0.00 9.92
CA ALA A 97 -1.57 -1.13 9.01
C ALA A 97 -0.22 -1.09 8.29
N VAL A 98 0.45 -2.25 8.21
CA VAL A 98 1.69 -2.39 7.41
C VAL A 98 1.36 -2.19 5.93
N GLN A 99 0.35 -2.93 5.48
CA GLN A 99 -0.13 -2.93 4.11
C GLN A 99 -1.65 -2.92 4.12
N VAL A 100 -2.21 -2.22 3.15
CA VAL A 100 -3.63 -2.25 2.83
C VAL A 100 -3.81 -2.93 1.48
N LEU A 101 -4.39 -4.11 1.50
CA LEU A 101 -4.88 -4.79 0.30
C LEU A 101 -6.17 -4.12 -0.18
N VAL A 102 -6.15 -3.63 -1.42
CA VAL A 102 -7.27 -3.05 -2.16
C VAL A 102 -7.85 -4.12 -3.07
N LEU A 103 -9.15 -4.36 -2.93
CA LEU A 103 -9.93 -5.27 -3.76
C LEU A 103 -10.99 -4.46 -4.51
N ASP A 104 -10.88 -4.48 -5.83
CA ASP A 104 -11.78 -3.82 -6.76
C ASP A 104 -12.19 -4.85 -7.84
N ALA A 105 -13.49 -4.90 -8.17
CA ALA A 105 -14.02 -5.91 -9.08
C ALA A 105 -13.44 -5.83 -10.50
N GLU A 106 -13.15 -4.63 -11.02
CA GLU A 106 -12.55 -4.48 -12.35
C GLU A 106 -11.08 -4.88 -12.33
N LEU A 107 -10.33 -4.44 -11.33
CA LEU A 107 -8.91 -4.80 -11.18
C LEU A 107 -8.74 -6.32 -11.04
N ALA A 108 -9.59 -6.97 -10.24
CA ALA A 108 -9.54 -8.42 -10.02
C ALA A 108 -9.80 -9.27 -11.27
N GLN A 109 -10.33 -8.67 -12.35
CA GLN A 109 -10.55 -9.33 -13.65
C GLN A 109 -9.44 -9.04 -14.66
N CYS A 110 -8.53 -8.12 -14.34
CA CYS A 110 -7.45 -7.71 -15.25
C CYS A 110 -6.17 -8.50 -14.93
N ALA A 111 -5.56 -9.10 -15.94
CA ALA A 111 -4.22 -9.65 -15.83
C ALA A 111 -3.17 -8.54 -15.95
N THR A 112 -2.07 -8.69 -15.21
CA THR A 112 -0.91 -7.79 -15.23
C THR A 112 0.16 -8.29 -16.20
N ALA A 113 0.19 -9.60 -16.46
CA ALA A 113 1.14 -10.23 -17.35
C ALA A 113 1.14 -9.60 -18.75
N GLY A 114 2.26 -8.97 -19.13
CA GLY A 114 2.44 -8.33 -20.44
C GLY A 114 1.61 -7.06 -20.65
N ALA A 115 0.87 -6.59 -19.66
CA ALA A 115 0.10 -5.36 -19.76
C ALA A 115 1.01 -4.12 -19.70
N PRO A 116 0.72 -3.05 -20.47
CA PRO A 116 1.40 -1.77 -20.32
C PRO A 116 1.18 -1.17 -18.93
N ALA A 117 2.25 -0.67 -18.31
CA ALA A 117 2.21 -0.06 -16.98
C ALA A 117 1.24 1.14 -16.93
N ALA A 118 1.19 1.94 -18.01
CA ALA A 118 0.24 3.05 -18.13
C ALA A 118 -1.22 2.56 -18.10
N GLN A 119 -1.53 1.43 -18.75
CA GLN A 119 -2.87 0.85 -18.72
C GLN A 119 -3.24 0.40 -17.29
N LEU A 120 -2.31 -0.24 -16.59
CA LEU A 120 -2.53 -0.66 -15.20
C LEU A 120 -2.77 0.54 -14.28
N LEU A 121 -1.98 1.61 -14.41
CA LEU A 121 -2.20 2.85 -13.65
C LEU A 121 -3.55 3.50 -13.99
N ALA A 122 -3.93 3.56 -15.26
CA ALA A 122 -5.23 4.09 -15.66
C ALA A 122 -6.38 3.33 -14.99
N ARG A 123 -6.31 1.99 -14.97
CA ARG A 123 -7.31 1.17 -14.28
C ARG A 123 -7.34 1.43 -12.78
N ILE A 124 -6.18 1.60 -12.15
CA ILE A 124 -6.12 1.92 -10.71
C ILE A 124 -6.73 3.29 -10.45
N VAL A 125 -6.26 4.35 -11.13
CA VAL A 125 -6.71 5.73 -10.93
C VAL A 125 -8.22 5.89 -11.20
N CYS A 126 -8.76 5.14 -12.16
CA CYS A 126 -10.19 5.15 -12.49
C CYS A 126 -11.01 4.10 -11.72
N SER A 127 -10.40 3.28 -10.86
CA SER A 127 -11.11 2.24 -10.11
C SER A 127 -12.19 2.83 -9.22
N ALA A 128 -13.25 2.06 -8.95
CA ALA A 128 -14.33 2.49 -8.07
C ALA A 128 -13.79 2.81 -6.66
N TRP A 129 -12.74 2.10 -6.25
CA TRP A 129 -12.04 2.39 -5.01
C TRP A 129 -11.45 3.81 -4.95
N MET A 130 -10.84 4.31 -6.03
CA MET A 130 -10.26 5.67 -6.05
C MET A 130 -11.32 6.78 -5.97
N GLY A 131 -12.55 6.51 -6.40
CA GLY A 131 -13.64 7.48 -6.41
C GLY A 131 -14.36 7.68 -5.06
N ARG A 132 -13.97 7.00 -3.98
CA ARG A 132 -14.70 7.00 -2.70
C ARG A 132 -14.20 8.07 -1.73
N SER A 133 -15.10 8.60 -0.91
CA SER A 133 -14.75 9.58 0.13
C SER A 133 -13.87 8.99 1.26
N TRP A 134 -13.89 7.67 1.44
CA TRP A 134 -13.12 6.97 2.48
C TRP A 134 -11.76 6.44 2.02
N THR A 135 -11.41 6.62 0.74
CA THR A 135 -10.11 6.27 0.15
C THR A 135 -8.96 7.00 0.86
N LEU A 136 -9.21 8.22 1.35
CA LEU A 136 -8.25 8.98 2.15
C LEU A 136 -7.93 8.30 3.50
N GLN A 137 -8.92 7.69 4.15
CA GLN A 137 -8.67 6.99 5.41
C GLN A 137 -8.07 5.60 5.18
N GLU A 138 -8.52 4.92 4.14
CA GLU A 138 -8.16 3.52 3.88
C GLU A 138 -6.80 3.38 3.19
N GLY A 139 -6.55 4.21 2.18
CA GLY A 139 -5.35 4.11 1.33
C GLY A 139 -4.28 5.13 1.71
N VAL A 140 -4.67 6.39 1.84
CA VAL A 140 -3.67 7.44 2.09
C VAL A 140 -3.03 7.29 3.46
N LEU A 141 -3.77 6.92 4.53
CA LEU A 141 -3.19 6.72 5.87
C LEU A 141 -2.28 5.50 5.98
N ALA A 142 -2.49 4.48 5.15
CA ALA A 142 -1.66 3.27 5.17
C ALA A 142 -0.23 3.56 4.72
N ARG A 143 0.73 2.76 5.20
CA ARG A 143 2.13 2.85 4.75
C ARG A 143 2.27 2.38 3.30
N GLU A 144 1.59 1.28 2.98
CA GLU A 144 1.65 0.64 1.66
C GLU A 144 0.25 0.27 1.18
N CYS A 145 -0.03 0.58 -0.09
CA CYS A 145 -1.29 0.25 -0.76
C CYS A 145 -1.03 -0.77 -1.85
N VAL A 146 -1.61 -1.96 -1.68
CA VAL A 146 -1.42 -3.10 -2.58
C VAL A 146 -2.72 -3.37 -3.33
N PHE A 147 -2.71 -3.25 -4.66
CA PHE A 147 -3.84 -3.47 -5.54
C PHE A 147 -3.84 -4.91 -6.06
N GLN A 148 -4.92 -5.64 -5.78
CA GLN A 148 -5.08 -7.01 -6.29
C GLN A 148 -5.62 -7.02 -7.72
N PHE A 149 -4.84 -7.61 -8.62
CA PHE A 149 -5.23 -7.97 -9.97
C PHE A 149 -5.56 -9.47 -10.08
N ALA A 150 -5.93 -9.96 -11.26
CA ALA A 150 -6.29 -11.37 -11.46
C ALA A 150 -5.13 -12.34 -11.16
N ASP A 151 -3.89 -11.92 -11.47
CA ASP A 151 -2.69 -12.75 -11.44
C ASP A 151 -1.60 -12.25 -10.49
N ALA A 152 -1.66 -10.99 -10.04
CA ALA A 152 -0.65 -10.39 -9.17
C ALA A 152 -1.25 -9.36 -8.19
N ALA A 153 -0.51 -9.05 -7.14
CA ALA A 153 -0.78 -7.95 -6.23
C ALA A 153 0.34 -6.91 -6.37
N LEU A 154 -0.03 -5.66 -6.66
CA LEU A 154 0.92 -4.61 -7.06
C LEU A 154 0.88 -3.42 -6.10
N ASP A 155 2.05 -2.89 -5.74
CA ASP A 155 2.21 -1.60 -5.08
C ASP A 155 3.04 -0.68 -5.99
N PRO A 156 2.40 0.14 -6.86
CA PRO A 156 3.14 1.00 -7.78
C PRO A 156 3.94 2.11 -7.08
N VAL A 157 3.55 2.57 -5.88
CA VAL A 157 4.29 3.61 -5.14
C VAL A 157 5.70 3.10 -4.82
N HIS A 158 5.79 1.89 -4.30
CA HIS A 158 7.05 1.29 -3.85
C HIS A 158 7.77 0.53 -4.94
N ALA A 159 7.06 -0.02 -5.93
CA ALA A 159 7.67 -0.82 -6.98
C ALA A 159 8.05 -0.02 -8.23
N TRP A 160 7.43 1.12 -8.54
CA TRP A 160 7.59 1.83 -9.83
C TRP A 160 8.06 3.29 -9.63
N CYS A 161 8.65 3.88 -10.66
CA CYS A 161 9.08 5.27 -10.74
C CYS A 161 8.82 5.85 -12.14
N LEU A 162 9.14 7.13 -12.36
CA LEU A 162 8.97 7.75 -13.68
C LEU A 162 9.79 7.07 -14.80
N GLY A 163 10.89 6.41 -14.45
CA GLY A 163 11.74 5.66 -15.38
C GLY A 163 11.33 4.19 -15.58
N GLY A 164 10.23 3.74 -14.97
CA GLY A 164 9.72 2.37 -15.08
C GLY A 164 9.72 1.61 -13.75
N ALA A 165 10.05 0.32 -13.77
CA ALA A 165 10.17 -0.46 -12.54
C ALA A 165 11.37 0.03 -11.69
N ARG A 166 11.16 0.20 -10.38
CA ARG A 166 12.25 0.33 -9.42
C ARG A 166 12.95 -1.01 -9.26
N TYR A 167 14.29 -0.96 -9.14
CA TYR A 167 15.07 -2.14 -8.81
C TYR A 167 14.85 -2.50 -7.33
N SER A 168 13.93 -3.43 -7.07
CA SER A 168 13.76 -3.95 -5.71
C SER A 168 14.88 -4.94 -5.39
N ARG A 169 15.52 -4.81 -4.23
CA ARG A 169 16.39 -5.86 -3.67
C ARG A 169 15.60 -7.14 -3.34
N ALA A 170 14.27 -7.07 -3.28
CA ALA A 170 13.43 -8.24 -3.11
C ALA A 170 13.40 -9.03 -4.42
N ARG A 171 13.87 -10.27 -4.35
CA ARG A 171 13.87 -11.24 -5.45
C ARG A 171 12.46 -11.27 -6.09
N PRO A 172 12.32 -11.02 -7.40
CA PRO A 172 11.01 -11.08 -8.05
C PRO A 172 10.38 -12.45 -7.79
N SER A 173 9.09 -12.44 -7.44
CA SER A 173 8.31 -13.68 -7.40
C SER A 173 8.41 -14.36 -8.77
N ALA A 174 8.72 -15.66 -8.78
CA ALA A 174 9.00 -16.44 -9.99
C ALA A 174 7.81 -16.55 -10.96
N SER A 175 6.65 -15.97 -10.66
CA SER A 175 5.41 -16.06 -11.43
C SER A 175 4.99 -14.76 -12.13
N ALA A 176 5.73 -13.66 -12.03
CA ALA A 176 5.35 -12.41 -12.66
C ALA A 176 5.93 -12.31 -14.09
N THR A 177 5.09 -12.54 -15.10
CA THR A 177 5.37 -12.10 -16.48
C THR A 177 5.65 -10.58 -16.43
N PRO A 178 6.69 -10.07 -17.12
CA PRO A 178 7.09 -8.68 -16.96
C PRO A 178 5.99 -7.73 -17.43
N ILE A 179 5.66 -6.77 -16.57
CA ILE A 179 4.87 -5.59 -16.92
C ILE A 179 5.68 -4.76 -17.92
N ALA A 180 5.03 -4.30 -18.99
CA ALA A 180 5.69 -3.51 -20.02
C ALA A 180 5.70 -2.03 -19.62
N PHE A 181 6.88 -1.45 -19.39
CA PHE A 181 7.03 -0.02 -19.15
C PHE A 181 7.29 0.73 -20.46
N PRO A 182 6.94 2.04 -20.53
CA PRO A 182 7.16 2.84 -21.72
C PRO A 182 8.62 2.80 -22.16
N ARG A 183 8.83 2.71 -23.47
CA ARG A 183 10.18 2.80 -24.04
C ARG A 183 10.60 4.26 -24.15
N ALA A 184 11.90 4.52 -24.02
CA ALA A 184 12.43 5.88 -24.03
C ALA A 184 12.21 6.62 -25.37
N ASP A 185 11.98 5.89 -26.46
CA ASP A 185 11.69 6.41 -27.80
C ASP A 185 10.20 6.73 -28.03
N ASP A 186 9.29 6.23 -27.19
CA ASP A 186 7.86 6.58 -27.24
C ASP A 186 7.54 7.71 -26.27
N ALA A 187 7.72 8.94 -26.75
CA ALA A 187 7.47 10.15 -25.97
C ALA A 187 5.98 10.31 -25.56
N ALA A 188 5.05 9.83 -26.39
CA ALA A 188 3.63 9.94 -26.11
C ALA A 188 3.20 8.97 -25.00
N GLU A 189 3.61 7.70 -25.10
CA GLU A 189 3.36 6.70 -24.06
C GLU A 189 4.03 7.10 -22.73
N THR A 190 5.26 7.61 -22.79
CA THR A 190 5.98 8.11 -21.61
C THR A 190 5.22 9.26 -20.94
N ALA A 191 4.71 10.22 -21.72
CA ALA A 191 3.94 11.35 -21.17
C ALA A 191 2.66 10.89 -20.46
N VAL A 192 1.93 9.93 -21.06
CA VAL A 192 0.72 9.35 -20.46
C VAL A 192 1.06 8.61 -19.17
N TYR A 193 2.09 7.77 -19.18
CA TYR A 193 2.55 7.05 -17.98
C TYR A 193 2.92 8.01 -16.85
N VAL A 194 3.71 9.05 -17.14
CA VAL A 194 4.13 10.05 -16.16
C VAL A 194 2.93 10.79 -15.58
N ALA A 195 1.96 11.18 -16.40
CA ALA A 195 0.75 11.86 -15.93
C ALA A 195 -0.08 10.96 -15.00
N LEU A 196 -0.29 9.71 -15.39
CA LEU A 196 -1.04 8.73 -14.59
C LEU A 196 -0.32 8.37 -13.29
N TYR A 197 1.00 8.17 -13.33
CA TYR A 197 1.80 7.90 -12.14
C TYR A 197 1.73 9.07 -11.16
N ASN A 198 1.81 10.31 -11.65
CA ASN A 198 1.69 11.49 -10.80
C ASN A 198 0.28 11.61 -10.18
N ALA A 199 -0.78 11.40 -10.98
CA ALA A 199 -2.15 11.43 -10.46
C ALA A 199 -2.37 10.36 -9.38
N PHE A 200 -1.85 9.15 -9.60
CA PHE A 200 -1.86 8.07 -8.63
C PHE A 200 -1.07 8.44 -7.35
N TRP A 201 0.15 8.96 -7.51
CA TRP A 201 1.01 9.38 -6.41
C TRP A 201 0.36 10.47 -5.56
N ASP A 202 -0.13 11.53 -6.19
CA ASP A 202 -0.75 12.67 -5.51
C ASP A 202 -2.02 12.25 -4.75
N ALA A 203 -2.73 11.23 -5.24
CA ALA A 203 -3.91 10.71 -4.59
C ALA A 203 -3.62 9.83 -3.37
N LEU A 204 -2.49 9.11 -3.32
CA LEU A 204 -2.22 8.09 -2.30
C LEU A 204 -1.05 8.40 -1.38
N HIS A 205 -0.07 9.16 -1.84
CA HIS A 205 1.19 9.34 -1.13
C HIS A 205 1.25 10.68 -0.42
N GLN A 206 1.38 10.64 0.91
CA GLN A 206 1.73 11.82 1.69
C GLN A 206 3.20 11.73 2.07
N ASP A 207 4.01 12.70 1.61
CA ASP A 207 5.48 12.73 1.72
C ASP A 207 6.03 12.59 3.16
N TRP A 208 5.20 12.66 4.20
CA TRP A 208 5.60 12.47 5.59
C TRP A 208 5.55 11.02 6.09
N LYS A 209 4.86 10.11 5.39
CA LYS A 209 4.62 8.71 5.86
C LYS A 209 5.73 7.75 5.47
N SER A 210 6.38 8.03 4.36
CA SER A 210 7.27 7.12 3.67
C SER A 210 8.65 7.74 3.52
N SER A 211 9.68 6.89 3.57
CA SER A 211 11.04 7.30 3.19
C SER A 211 11.21 7.44 1.67
N TYR A 212 10.29 6.84 0.89
CA TYR A 212 10.22 6.98 -0.56
C TYR A 212 9.63 8.35 -0.92
N ARG A 213 10.39 9.09 -1.71
CA ARG A 213 10.04 10.44 -2.16
C ARG A 213 9.45 10.41 -3.55
N ARG A 214 8.66 11.44 -3.86
CA ARG A 214 8.16 11.69 -5.21
C ARG A 214 9.33 11.77 -6.19
N ASP A 215 9.18 11.11 -7.33
CA ASP A 215 10.10 11.23 -8.45
C ASP A 215 9.54 12.21 -9.51
N PRO A 216 10.35 13.16 -10.05
CA PRO A 216 11.67 13.51 -9.53
C PRO A 216 11.54 14.22 -8.17
N PRO A 217 12.58 14.17 -7.31
CA PRO A 217 12.58 14.90 -6.05
C PRO A 217 12.41 16.42 -6.32
N PRO A 218 11.74 17.15 -5.41
CA PRO A 218 11.50 18.58 -5.58
C PRO A 218 12.83 19.36 -5.72
N ARG A 219 12.81 20.40 -6.55
CA ARG A 219 14.00 21.18 -6.99
C ARG A 219 14.86 21.77 -5.87
N ASN A 220 14.36 21.87 -4.65
CA ASN A 220 15.05 22.45 -3.49
C ASN A 220 15.92 21.43 -2.71
N TRP A 221 16.07 20.20 -3.20
CA TRP A 221 16.86 19.18 -2.51
C TRP A 221 18.37 19.29 -2.83
N ARG A 222 19.18 19.57 -1.81
CA ARG A 222 20.63 19.30 -1.84
C ARG A 222 20.86 17.86 -1.38
N SER A 223 21.50 17.06 -2.23
CA SER A 223 21.94 15.70 -1.92
C SER A 223 22.71 15.67 -0.60
N GLY A 224 22.17 14.98 0.41
CA GLY A 224 22.83 14.75 1.68
C GLY A 224 24.02 13.80 1.51
N LEU A 225 25.15 14.32 1.03
CA LEU A 225 26.46 13.69 1.13
C LEU A 225 27.44 14.73 1.67
N GLY A 226 27.81 14.57 2.95
CA GLY A 226 29.03 15.14 3.54
C GLY A 226 28.92 16.54 4.14
N GLY A 227 28.94 16.63 5.47
CA GLY A 227 29.07 17.90 6.19
C GLY A 227 28.99 17.74 7.70
N SER A 228 29.95 17.02 8.29
CA SER A 228 30.14 16.97 9.73
C SER A 228 30.62 18.34 10.27
N LYS A 229 30.06 18.74 11.42
CA LYS A 229 30.47 19.79 12.39
C LYS A 229 30.27 21.26 11.97
N ALA A 230 29.48 21.98 12.76
CA ALA A 230 30.03 22.87 13.79
C ALA A 230 28.96 23.27 14.82
N THR A 231 29.20 22.88 16.06
CA THR A 231 28.62 23.50 17.26
C THR A 231 28.99 24.98 17.32
N GLY A 232 28.00 25.85 17.51
CA GLY A 232 28.21 27.27 17.83
C GLY A 232 27.14 27.70 18.83
N ARG A 233 27.51 27.72 20.12
CA ARG A 233 26.78 28.48 21.15
C ARG A 233 27.05 29.95 20.87
N ASP A 234 26.00 30.76 20.77
CA ASP A 234 26.12 32.20 20.99
C ASP A 234 25.22 32.61 22.15
N TYR A 235 25.86 32.78 23.29
CA TYR A 235 25.42 33.63 24.39
C TYR A 235 25.76 35.09 24.01
N HIS A 236 24.78 36.00 24.06
CA HIS A 236 24.92 37.36 24.62
C HIS A 236 23.58 38.13 24.44
N ARG A 237 22.87 38.40 25.55
CA ARG A 237 22.89 39.62 26.39
C ARG A 237 21.90 40.68 25.88
N ASN A 238 20.73 40.72 26.51
CA ASN A 238 19.99 41.96 26.72
C ASN A 238 20.58 42.66 27.95
N SER A 239 21.00 43.90 27.74
CA SER A 239 20.99 44.98 28.73
C SER A 239 19.97 46.00 28.24
#